data_AF-A0A967GY69-F1
#
_entry.id   AF-A0A967GY69-F1
#
_cell.length_a   1.000
_cell.length_b   1.000
_cell.length_c   1.000
_cell.angle_alpha   90.00
_cell.angle_beta   90.00
_cell.angle_gamma   90.00
#
_symmetry.space_group_name_H-M   'P 1'
#
loop_
_entity.id
_entity.type
_entity.pdbx_description
1 polymer ?
#
loop_
_entity_poly.entity_id
_entity_poly.type
_entity_poly.pdbx_seq_one_letter_code
_entity_poly.pdbx_strand_id
1 'polypeptide(L)'
;QKSLDKYDTEIAEHDAELAKLAQVMEEIKAKIGDIEWSEVPDKITELQEERKSQGTRLDELIMITTKLTKEVSDKRAENTRQNGRLADIRKKIALNSKVGAITTVDSTWGFVIVNLGANNSNVTPQSKLLVSRNGTLLGSLKPTSVEATQTVCDLNARDLKSGVRIQPGDRVTLAESVGN
;
A
#
# COMPACT_ATOMS: atom_id res chain seq x y z
N GLN A 1 -36.42 47.22 72.76
CA GLN A 1 -36.84 47.06 71.35
C GLN A 1 -35.68 47.01 70.37
N LYS A 2 -34.92 48.10 70.10
CA LYS A 2 -33.91 48.15 69.01
C LYS A 2 -32.82 47.08 69.00
N SER A 3 -32.47 46.48 70.13
CA SER A 3 -31.48 45.39 70.19
C SER A 3 -32.06 44.02 69.83
N LEU A 4 -33.34 43.77 70.11
CA LEU A 4 -34.04 42.52 69.79
C LEU A 4 -34.29 42.40 68.29
N ASP A 5 -34.80 43.46 67.65
CA ASP A 5 -35.01 43.49 66.20
C ASP A 5 -33.72 43.24 65.41
N LYS A 6 -32.57 43.65 65.96
CA LYS A 6 -31.26 43.44 65.33
C LYS A 6 -30.84 41.96 65.38
N TYR A 7 -31.07 41.29 66.51
CA TYR A 7 -30.82 39.86 66.64
C TYR A 7 -31.79 39.02 65.79
N ASP A 8 -33.06 39.43 65.68
CA ASP A 8 -34.02 38.76 64.80
C ASP A 8 -33.61 38.86 63.32
N THR A 9 -33.02 39.99 62.93
CA THR A 9 -32.48 40.18 61.57
C THR A 9 -31.24 39.30 61.32
N GLU A 10 -30.30 39.25 62.28
CA GLU A 10 -29.11 38.37 62.19
C GLU A 10 -29.48 36.87 62.17
N ILE A 11 -30.50 36.46 62.93
CA ILE A 11 -31.00 35.07 62.91
C ILE A 11 -31.61 34.73 61.54
N ALA A 12 -32.43 35.63 60.98
CA ALA A 12 -33.02 35.43 59.66
C ALA A 12 -31.95 35.37 58.55
N GLU A 13 -30.87 36.15 58.68
CA GLU A 13 -29.72 36.09 57.77
C GLU A 13 -28.97 34.75 57.90
N HIS A 14 -28.70 34.29 59.11
CA HIS A 14 -28.05 32.99 59.34
C HIS A 14 -28.90 31.80 58.89
N ASP A 15 -30.23 31.83 59.08
CA ASP A 15 -31.14 30.80 58.57
C ASP A 15 -31.13 30.76 57.03
N ALA A 16 -31.05 31.93 56.38
CA ALA A 16 -30.92 32.01 54.93
C ALA A 16 -29.57 31.47 54.42
N GLU A 17 -28.48 31.67 55.17
CA GLU A 17 -27.17 31.09 54.86
C GLU A 17 -27.14 29.57 55.05
N LEU A 18 -27.76 29.06 56.12
CA LEU A 18 -27.91 27.62 56.37
C LEU A 18 -28.72 26.92 55.28
N ALA A 19 -29.80 27.56 54.80
CA ALA A 19 -30.60 27.03 53.70
C ALA A 19 -29.79 26.92 52.40
N LYS A 20 -28.96 27.93 52.08
CA LYS A 20 -28.05 27.88 50.92
C LYS A 20 -26.99 26.79 51.09
N LEU A 21 -26.44 26.65 52.30
CA LEU A 21 -25.45 25.62 52.58
C LEU A 21 -26.06 24.23 52.37
N ALA A 22 -27.26 23.97 52.91
CA ALA A 22 -27.98 22.70 52.72
C ALA A 22 -28.20 22.37 51.23
N GLN A 23 -28.53 23.38 50.42
CA GLN A 23 -28.72 23.21 48.99
C GLN A 23 -27.42 22.83 48.27
N VAL A 24 -26.32 23.50 48.59
CA VAL A 24 -24.98 23.15 48.06
C VAL A 24 -24.55 21.76 48.53
N MET A 25 -24.90 21.39 49.77
CA MET A 25 -24.57 20.08 50.30
C MET A 25 -25.26 18.95 49.53
N GLU A 26 -26.55 19.11 49.22
CA GLU A 26 -27.30 18.17 48.38
C GLU A 26 -26.73 18.07 46.95
N GLU A 27 -26.34 19.18 46.34
CA GLU A 27 -25.71 19.16 45.00
C GLU A 27 -24.37 18.43 44.97
N ILE A 28 -23.58 18.56 46.04
CA ILE A 28 -22.32 17.84 46.20
C ILE A 28 -22.59 16.35 46.40
N LYS A 29 -23.48 15.97 47.32
CA LYS A 29 -23.86 14.57 47.52
C LYS A 29 -24.41 13.91 46.25
N ALA A 30 -25.20 14.63 45.46
CA ALA A 30 -25.72 14.13 44.19
C ALA A 30 -24.62 13.81 43.16
N LYS A 31 -23.46 14.50 43.21
CA LYS A 31 -22.36 14.30 42.26
C LYS A 31 -21.30 13.31 42.74
N ILE A 32 -21.10 13.20 44.05
CA ILE A 32 -19.99 12.43 44.63
C ILE A 32 -20.47 11.20 45.43
N GLY A 33 -21.77 11.08 45.68
CA GLY A 33 -22.38 10.03 46.52
C GLY A 33 -22.63 10.51 47.95
N ASP A 34 -23.24 9.64 48.77
CA ASP A 34 -23.48 9.93 50.18
C ASP A 34 -22.20 9.64 50.98
N ILE A 35 -21.43 10.70 51.23
CA ILE A 35 -20.16 10.70 51.95
C ILE A 35 -20.21 11.75 53.06
N GLU A 36 -19.49 11.49 54.15
CA GLU A 36 -19.34 12.43 55.26
C GLU A 36 -18.65 13.72 54.80
N TRP A 37 -19.05 14.87 55.35
CA TRP A 37 -18.52 16.17 54.91
C TRP A 37 -17.02 16.32 55.08
N SER A 38 -16.43 15.62 56.06
CA SER A 38 -15.00 15.58 56.28
C SER A 38 -14.24 14.85 55.16
N GLU A 39 -14.90 13.94 54.43
CA GLU A 39 -14.30 13.10 53.38
C GLU A 39 -14.47 13.69 51.97
N VAL A 40 -15.33 14.71 51.83
CA VAL A 40 -15.56 15.42 50.56
C VAL A 40 -14.27 15.99 49.97
N PRO A 41 -13.37 16.66 50.73
CA PRO A 41 -12.10 17.14 50.18
C PRO A 41 -11.23 16.00 49.63
N ASP A 42 -11.12 14.89 50.36
CA ASP A 42 -10.34 13.73 49.94
C ASP A 42 -10.90 13.12 48.65
N LYS A 43 -12.23 13.01 48.56
CA LYS A 43 -12.89 12.49 47.36
C LYS A 43 -12.73 13.42 46.15
N ILE A 44 -12.73 14.73 46.37
CA ILE A 44 -12.43 15.72 45.33
C ILE A 44 -10.99 15.54 44.82
N THR A 45 -10.02 15.32 45.72
CA THR A 45 -8.63 15.09 45.31
C THR A 45 -8.46 13.79 44.52
N GLU A 46 -9.11 12.71 44.93
CA GLU A 46 -9.11 11.43 44.22
C GLU A 46 -9.68 11.59 42.80
N LEU A 47 -10.84 12.24 42.66
CA LEU A 47 -11.46 12.51 41.36
C LEU A 47 -10.61 13.43 40.48
N GLN A 48 -9.88 14.38 41.06
CA GLN A 48 -8.94 15.23 40.33
C GLN A 48 -7.72 14.43 39.83
N GLU A 49 -7.17 13.55 40.64
CA GLU A 49 -6.08 12.65 40.24
C GLU A 49 -6.55 11.65 39.17
N GLU A 50 -7.73 11.08 39.32
CA GLU A 50 -8.30 10.17 38.35
C GLU A 50 -8.56 10.88 37.02
N ARG A 51 -9.14 12.09 37.05
CA ARG A 51 -9.33 12.92 35.85
C ARG A 51 -7.99 13.21 35.16
N LYS A 52 -6.94 13.52 35.92
CA LYS A 52 -5.61 13.79 35.38
C LYS A 52 -5.01 12.54 34.74
N SER A 53 -5.09 11.41 35.42
CA SER A 53 -4.63 10.09 34.92
C SER A 53 -5.36 9.66 33.65
N GLN A 54 -6.68 9.78 33.64
CA GLN A 54 -7.51 9.50 32.47
C GLN A 54 -7.18 10.45 31.32
N GLY A 55 -6.94 11.73 31.59
CA GLY A 55 -6.48 12.71 30.59
C GLY A 55 -5.16 12.29 29.94
N THR A 56 -4.16 11.91 30.74
CA THR A 56 -2.87 11.41 30.23
C THR A 56 -3.04 10.16 29.37
N ARG A 57 -3.86 9.19 29.81
CA ARG A 57 -4.17 8.00 29.00
C ARG A 57 -4.84 8.35 27.68
N LEU A 58 -5.76 9.31 27.68
CA LEU A 58 -6.45 9.78 26.48
C LEU A 58 -5.47 10.37 25.47
N ASP A 59 -4.54 11.20 25.95
CA ASP A 59 -3.49 11.81 25.11
C ASP A 59 -2.57 10.74 24.50
N GLU A 60 -2.16 9.75 25.30
CA GLU A 60 -1.38 8.60 24.82
C GLU A 60 -2.15 7.80 23.75
N LEU A 61 -3.42 7.50 23.98
CA LEU A 61 -4.31 6.81 23.04
C LEU A 61 -4.47 7.58 21.73
N ILE A 62 -4.64 8.91 21.79
CA ILE A 62 -4.73 9.77 20.61
C ILE A 62 -3.42 9.75 19.82
N MET A 63 -2.28 9.83 20.51
CA MET A 63 -0.96 9.79 19.89
C MET A 63 -0.71 8.44 19.18
N ILE A 64 -1.04 7.33 19.86
CA ILE A 64 -0.96 5.98 19.30
C ILE A 64 -1.88 5.85 18.08
N THR A 65 -3.13 6.27 18.19
CA THR A 65 -4.11 6.20 17.09
C THR A 65 -3.66 7.00 15.87
N THR A 66 -3.13 8.20 16.09
CA THR A 66 -2.57 9.05 15.02
C THR A 66 -1.40 8.36 14.34
N LYS A 67 -0.48 7.77 15.12
CA LYS A 67 0.66 7.02 14.59
C LYS A 67 0.23 5.80 13.77
N LEU A 68 -0.67 4.97 14.29
CA LEU A 68 -1.18 3.79 13.58
C LEU A 68 -1.92 4.18 12.30
N THR A 69 -2.72 5.25 12.33
CA THR A 69 -3.43 5.74 11.14
C THR A 69 -2.45 6.13 10.04
N LYS A 70 -1.37 6.83 10.40
CA LYS A 70 -0.28 7.17 9.47
C LYS A 70 0.41 5.92 8.93
N GLU A 71 0.79 4.98 9.80
CA GLU A 71 1.48 3.75 9.40
C GLU A 71 0.62 2.88 8.46
N VAL A 72 -0.69 2.78 8.72
CA VAL A 72 -1.63 2.07 7.83
C VAL A 72 -1.72 2.77 6.47
N SER A 73 -1.78 4.10 6.45
CA SER A 73 -1.77 4.87 5.20
C SER A 73 -0.49 4.62 4.39
N ASP A 74 0.67 4.72 5.04
CA ASP A 74 1.98 4.53 4.41
C ASP A 74 2.12 3.10 3.86
N LYS A 75 1.71 2.08 4.64
CA LYS A 75 1.72 0.67 4.19
C LYS A 75 0.78 0.42 3.02
N ARG A 76 -0.39 1.05 2.99
CA ARG A 76 -1.33 0.94 1.85
C ARG A 76 -0.75 1.58 0.59
N ALA A 77 -0.12 2.74 0.71
CA ALA A 77 0.56 3.40 -0.40
C ALA A 77 1.71 2.53 -0.95
N GLU A 78 2.51 1.96 -0.04
CA GLU A 78 3.60 1.04 -0.40
C GLU A 78 3.09 -0.21 -1.12
N ASN A 79 2.04 -0.84 -0.59
CA ASN A 79 1.46 -2.04 -1.20
C ASN A 79 0.88 -1.73 -2.60
N THR A 80 0.22 -0.59 -2.77
CA THR A 80 -0.26 -0.13 -4.09
C THR A 80 0.90 0.05 -5.06
N ARG A 81 2.00 0.66 -4.62
CA ARG A 81 3.22 0.82 -5.45
C ARG A 81 3.83 -0.53 -5.82
N GLN A 82 3.94 -1.46 -4.88
CA GLN A 82 4.48 -2.79 -5.13
C GLN A 82 3.60 -3.58 -6.09
N ASN A 83 2.28 -3.53 -5.94
CA ASN A 83 1.34 -4.17 -6.86
C ASN A 83 1.42 -3.58 -8.26
N GLY A 84 1.60 -2.26 -8.40
CA GLY A 84 1.86 -1.63 -9.70
C GLY A 84 3.13 -2.17 -10.37
N ARG A 85 4.24 -2.22 -9.62
CA ARG A 85 5.52 -2.79 -10.11
C ARG A 85 5.37 -4.26 -10.50
N LEU A 86 4.67 -5.05 -9.71
CA LEU A 86 4.42 -6.47 -10.01
C LEU A 86 3.54 -6.64 -11.25
N ALA A 87 2.52 -5.79 -11.44
CA ALA A 87 1.68 -5.81 -12.63
C ALA A 87 2.50 -5.50 -13.89
N ASP A 88 3.40 -4.52 -13.83
CA ASP A 88 4.27 -4.17 -14.95
C ASP A 88 5.28 -5.28 -15.27
N ILE A 89 5.88 -5.88 -14.24
CA ILE A 89 6.76 -7.04 -14.41
C ILE A 89 5.99 -8.20 -15.06
N ARG A 90 4.78 -8.50 -14.57
CA ARG A 90 3.94 -9.57 -15.14
C ARG A 90 3.57 -9.29 -16.60
N LYS A 91 3.25 -8.04 -16.96
CA LYS A 91 3.02 -7.65 -18.36
C LYS A 91 4.26 -7.90 -19.21
N LYS A 92 5.44 -7.45 -18.76
CA LYS A 92 6.71 -7.68 -19.48
C LYS A 92 7.01 -9.17 -19.66
N ILE A 93 6.83 -9.97 -18.61
CA ILE A 93 6.99 -11.44 -18.67
C ILE A 93 5.98 -12.04 -19.65
N ALA A 94 4.70 -11.69 -19.57
CA ALA A 94 3.69 -12.23 -20.47
C ALA A 94 3.99 -11.90 -21.95
N LEU A 95 4.48 -10.69 -22.23
CA LEU A 95 4.88 -10.25 -23.57
C LEU A 95 6.11 -11.02 -24.07
N ASN A 96 7.10 -11.25 -23.21
CA ASN A 96 8.35 -11.95 -23.57
C ASN A 96 8.23 -13.49 -23.52
N SER A 97 7.23 -14.04 -22.83
CA SER A 97 7.00 -15.48 -22.66
C SER A 97 6.48 -16.19 -23.91
N LYS A 98 6.12 -15.42 -24.95
CA LYS A 98 5.58 -15.99 -26.18
C LYS A 98 6.72 -16.58 -27.01
N VAL A 99 6.72 -17.91 -27.10
CA VAL A 99 7.73 -18.70 -27.80
C VAL A 99 7.19 -19.10 -29.16
N GLY A 100 7.89 -18.70 -30.21
CA GLY A 100 7.70 -19.19 -31.56
C GLY A 100 8.65 -20.35 -31.88
N ALA A 101 8.53 -20.86 -33.09
CA ALA A 101 9.38 -21.85 -33.71
C ALA A 101 9.64 -21.46 -35.16
N ILE A 102 10.82 -21.85 -35.65
CA ILE A 102 11.17 -21.67 -37.05
C ILE A 102 10.39 -22.67 -37.88
N THR A 103 9.65 -22.18 -38.88
CA THR A 103 8.85 -23.03 -39.78
C THR A 103 9.66 -23.40 -41.02
N THR A 104 10.34 -22.42 -41.60
CA THR A 104 11.08 -22.58 -42.85
C THR A 104 12.43 -21.88 -42.75
N VAL A 105 13.45 -22.51 -43.32
CA VAL A 105 14.81 -21.97 -43.42
C VAL A 105 15.23 -21.98 -44.88
N ASP A 106 15.57 -20.82 -45.44
CA ASP A 106 16.25 -20.72 -46.72
C ASP A 106 17.67 -20.18 -46.49
N SER A 107 18.62 -21.11 -46.39
CA SER A 107 20.04 -20.76 -46.20
C SER A 107 20.73 -20.23 -47.46
N THR A 108 20.12 -20.40 -48.63
CA THR A 108 20.68 -19.92 -49.91
C THR A 108 20.41 -18.43 -50.07
N TRP A 109 19.20 -18.00 -49.70
CA TRP A 109 18.78 -16.61 -49.75
C TRP A 109 19.01 -15.85 -48.44
N GLY A 110 19.32 -16.57 -47.36
CA GLY A 110 19.66 -15.97 -46.07
C GLY A 110 18.44 -15.46 -45.32
N PHE A 111 17.31 -16.16 -45.37
CA PHE A 111 16.15 -15.79 -44.56
C PHE A 111 15.50 -17.01 -43.89
N VAL A 112 14.76 -16.73 -42.82
CA VAL A 112 13.95 -17.72 -42.10
C VAL A 112 12.54 -17.18 -41.85
N ILE A 113 11.58 -18.09 -41.76
CA ILE A 113 10.22 -17.79 -41.37
C ILE A 113 9.98 -18.35 -39.98
N VAL A 114 9.44 -17.52 -39.10
CA VAL A 114 9.11 -17.86 -37.72
C VAL A 114 7.60 -17.72 -37.54
N ASN A 115 6.95 -18.68 -36.88
CA ASN A 115 5.51 -18.60 -36.55
C ASN A 115 5.21 -17.63 -35.37
N LEU A 116 5.91 -16.51 -35.34
CA LEU A 116 5.83 -15.47 -34.33
C LEU A 116 5.55 -14.16 -35.07
N GLY A 117 4.32 -13.68 -35.07
CA GLY A 117 3.85 -12.46 -35.74
C GLY A 117 3.14 -11.50 -34.79
N ALA A 118 2.62 -10.38 -35.31
CA ALA A 118 2.10 -9.27 -34.51
C ALA A 118 0.87 -9.64 -33.65
N ASN A 119 0.03 -10.60 -34.07
CA ASN A 119 -1.15 -10.99 -33.28
C ASN A 119 -0.80 -11.96 -32.14
N ASN A 120 0.23 -12.78 -32.36
CA ASN A 120 0.63 -13.80 -31.42
C ASN A 120 1.87 -13.40 -30.60
N SER A 121 2.42 -12.20 -30.78
CA SER A 121 3.61 -11.69 -30.07
C SER A 121 3.77 -10.18 -30.23
N ASN A 122 4.68 -9.57 -29.48
CA ASN A 122 5.01 -8.14 -29.62
C ASN A 122 6.25 -7.93 -30.52
N VAL A 123 6.43 -8.78 -31.52
CA VAL A 123 7.53 -8.64 -32.48
C VAL A 123 7.26 -7.42 -33.36
N THR A 124 8.26 -6.57 -33.48
CA THR A 124 8.29 -5.42 -34.39
C THR A 124 9.46 -5.56 -35.37
N PRO A 125 9.47 -4.84 -36.50
CA PRO A 125 10.62 -4.83 -37.40
C PRO A 125 11.95 -4.43 -36.71
N GLN A 126 11.88 -3.65 -35.63
CA GLN A 126 13.05 -3.21 -34.85
C GLN A 126 13.43 -4.17 -33.72
N SER A 127 12.62 -5.20 -33.48
CA SER A 127 12.87 -6.17 -32.44
C SER A 127 14.06 -7.06 -32.77
N LYS A 128 14.69 -7.64 -31.75
CA LYS A 128 15.71 -8.68 -31.93
C LYS A 128 15.13 -10.00 -31.45
N LEU A 129 15.24 -11.05 -32.26
CA LEU A 129 14.77 -12.39 -31.87
C LEU A 129 15.97 -13.27 -31.49
N LEU A 130 15.79 -14.12 -30.49
CA LEU A 130 16.78 -15.09 -30.03
C LEU A 130 16.35 -16.48 -30.43
N VAL A 131 17.25 -17.26 -31.01
CA VAL A 131 16.99 -18.63 -31.42
C VAL A 131 17.68 -19.59 -30.45
N SER A 132 16.96 -20.58 -29.96
CA SER A 132 17.47 -21.58 -29.04
C SER A 132 17.03 -22.99 -29.40
N ARG A 133 17.88 -23.96 -29.08
CA ARG A 133 17.59 -25.40 -29.21
C ARG A 133 17.93 -26.07 -27.90
N ASN A 134 16.96 -26.77 -27.31
CA ASN A 134 17.11 -27.45 -26.01
C ASN A 134 17.69 -26.54 -24.91
N GLY A 135 17.27 -25.27 -24.87
CA GLY A 135 17.76 -24.28 -23.89
C GLY A 135 19.12 -23.66 -24.21
N THR A 136 19.81 -24.10 -25.26
CA THR A 136 21.08 -23.49 -25.71
C THR A 136 20.79 -22.40 -26.73
N LEU A 137 21.31 -21.19 -26.50
CA LEU A 137 21.25 -20.08 -27.46
C LEU A 137 22.11 -20.40 -28.70
N LEU A 138 21.48 -20.37 -29.87
CA LEU A 138 22.11 -20.62 -31.16
C LEU A 138 22.54 -19.31 -31.85
N GLY A 139 21.82 -18.23 -31.61
CA GLY A 139 22.09 -16.93 -32.22
C GLY A 139 20.91 -15.98 -32.15
N SER A 140 20.96 -14.93 -32.97
CA SER A 140 19.88 -13.95 -33.09
C SER A 140 19.44 -13.71 -34.53
N LEU A 141 18.19 -13.31 -34.69
CA LEU A 141 17.58 -12.98 -35.97
C LEU A 141 17.04 -11.54 -35.94
N LYS A 142 17.04 -10.91 -37.11
CA LYS A 142 16.47 -9.57 -37.31
C LYS A 142 15.21 -9.68 -38.17
N PRO A 143 14.03 -9.31 -37.66
CA PRO A 143 12.81 -9.22 -38.44
C PRO A 143 12.98 -8.27 -39.63
N THR A 144 12.55 -8.70 -40.82
CA THR A 144 12.49 -7.88 -42.03
C THR A 144 11.05 -7.54 -42.39
N SER A 145 10.14 -8.50 -42.24
CA SER A 145 8.68 -8.28 -42.34
C SER A 145 7.96 -9.00 -41.21
N VAL A 146 7.06 -8.30 -40.53
CA VAL A 146 6.22 -8.85 -39.46
C VAL A 146 4.79 -8.95 -39.98
N GLU A 147 4.30 -10.17 -40.17
CA GLU A 147 2.93 -10.45 -40.54
C GLU A 147 2.07 -10.74 -39.29
N ALA A 148 0.77 -10.94 -39.48
CA ALA A 148 -0.17 -11.21 -38.39
C ALA A 148 0.22 -12.45 -37.56
N THR A 149 0.60 -13.54 -38.22
CA THR A 149 0.86 -14.86 -37.58
C THR A 149 2.31 -15.32 -37.68
N GLN A 150 3.10 -14.70 -38.55
CA GLN A 150 4.47 -15.10 -38.85
C GLN A 150 5.37 -13.88 -39.05
N THR A 151 6.67 -14.07 -38.92
CA THR A 151 7.67 -13.03 -39.21
C THR A 151 8.75 -13.62 -40.10
N VAL A 152 9.11 -12.87 -41.14
CA VAL A 152 10.27 -13.14 -41.97
C VAL A 152 11.46 -12.46 -41.33
N CYS A 153 12.56 -13.19 -41.15
CA CYS A 153 13.78 -12.67 -40.56
C CYS A 153 14.98 -12.90 -41.47
N ASP A 154 15.93 -11.98 -41.42
CA ASP A 154 17.24 -12.11 -42.04
C ASP A 154 18.12 -13.09 -41.23
N LEU A 155 18.82 -13.97 -41.95
CA LEU A 155 19.68 -15.01 -41.42
C LEU A 155 21.14 -14.71 -41.74
N ASN A 156 21.82 -14.04 -40.80
CA ASN A 156 23.24 -13.75 -40.90
C ASN A 156 24.08 -14.79 -40.15
N ALA A 157 25.03 -15.42 -40.83
CA ALA A 157 25.96 -16.37 -40.21
C ALA A 157 26.79 -15.73 -39.06
N ARG A 158 27.00 -14.41 -39.09
CA ARG A 158 27.69 -13.65 -38.04
C ARG A 158 26.89 -13.54 -36.74
N ASP A 159 25.57 -13.59 -36.84
CA ASP A 159 24.66 -13.49 -35.71
C ASP A 159 24.38 -14.87 -35.08
N LEU A 160 24.98 -15.93 -35.63
CA LEU A 160 24.93 -17.31 -35.14
C LEU A 160 26.22 -17.69 -34.43
N LYS A 161 26.12 -18.64 -33.49
CA LYS A 161 27.28 -19.27 -32.88
C LYS A 161 28.07 -20.05 -33.93
N SER A 162 29.40 -20.00 -33.84
CA SER A 162 30.28 -20.67 -34.81
C SER A 162 29.95 -22.16 -34.96
N GLY A 163 29.83 -22.62 -36.22
CA GLY A 163 29.52 -24.00 -36.57
C GLY A 163 28.04 -24.42 -36.43
N VAL A 164 27.17 -23.53 -35.97
CA VAL A 164 25.74 -23.84 -35.78
C VAL A 164 24.93 -23.52 -37.03
N ARG A 165 23.98 -24.40 -37.37
CA ARG A 165 22.97 -24.16 -38.39
C ARG A 165 21.57 -24.17 -37.77
N ILE A 166 20.81 -23.15 -38.15
CA ILE A 166 19.40 -23.03 -37.80
C ILE A 166 18.59 -24.07 -38.57
N GLN A 167 17.57 -24.64 -37.91
CA GLN A 167 16.71 -25.68 -38.48
C GLN A 167 15.24 -25.37 -38.17
N PRO A 168 14.30 -25.87 -39.00
CA PRO A 168 12.89 -25.91 -38.63
C PRO A 168 12.68 -26.58 -37.28
N GLY A 169 11.82 -26.01 -36.44
CA GLY A 169 11.55 -26.47 -35.08
C GLY A 169 12.41 -25.81 -33.99
N ASP A 170 13.45 -25.05 -34.35
CA ASP A 170 14.20 -24.24 -33.37
C ASP A 170 13.29 -23.21 -32.70
N ARG A 171 13.42 -23.05 -31.38
CA ARG A 171 12.61 -22.12 -30.60
C ARG A 171 13.08 -20.69 -30.79
N VAL A 172 12.14 -19.78 -30.96
CA VAL A 172 12.40 -18.36 -31.12
C VAL A 172 11.70 -17.57 -30.04
N THR A 173 12.42 -16.68 -29.37
CA THR A 173 11.87 -15.79 -28.34
C THR A 173 12.26 -14.35 -28.65
N LEU A 174 11.45 -13.40 -28.20
CA LEU A 174 11.83 -11.99 -28.25
C LEU A 174 13.04 -11.78 -27.32
N ALA A 175 14.11 -11.14 -27.79
CA ALA A 175 15.15 -10.66 -26.90
C ALA A 175 14.51 -9.66 -25.95
N GLU A 176 14.73 -9.79 -24.64
CA GLU A 176 14.20 -8.82 -23.68
C GLU A 176 14.43 -7.41 -24.21
N SER A 177 13.35 -6.65 -24.35
CA SER A 177 13.49 -5.21 -24.46
C SER A 177 14.20 -4.78 -23.19
N VAL A 178 15.49 -4.45 -23.31
CA VAL A 178 16.20 -3.64 -22.34
C VAL A 178 15.47 -2.31 -22.37
N GLY A 179 14.42 -2.22 -21.58
CA GLY A 179 13.70 -0.98 -21.38
C GLY A 179 14.68 0.00 -20.76
N ASN A 180 14.98 1.07 -21.50
CA ASN A 180 15.46 2.30 -20.90
C ASN A 180 14.45 2.80 -19.86
#